data_AF-A0A848L970-F1
#
_entry.id   AF-A0A848L970-F1
#
_cell.length_a   1.000
_cell.length_b   1.000
_cell.length_c   1.000
_cell.angle_alpha   90.00
_cell.angle_beta   90.00
_cell.angle_gamma   90.00
#
_symmetry.space_group_name_H-M   'P 1'
#
loop_
_entity.id
_entity.type
_entity.pdbx_description
1 polymer ?
#
loop_
_entity_poly.entity_id
_entity_poly.type
_entity_poly.pdbx_seq_one_letter_code
_entity_poly.pdbx_strand_id
1 'polypeptide(L)'
;MKARVAPCKPRAHRRSRLECQDGALRHGIAVTSRNPWRCYGPRRYPLSEEKTVTRLGVGARPASGVAQAVRRVSRALGASSLLLVPLFAHGAGTDDVPRKAAAAALEKDERAARPVPHDVREMLREMREQNIENTIRTLVSFGTRNTLSVQDDPTRGIGAARDWLKARFDAIAAKSGGRMTVELQSYVQPPASRIPVPTVITNVVATLKGSQRESEGRVYVVSGHYDSMCTDPVDATCDAPGANDDASGVAAVLELARVMATRDFDATIVFMAVAGEEQGLYGSTYHATQAKAAGRNIAAMFTNDIIGSSRADDGSRDPFTVRVFAEGVPTAETPAEANTRRSVGGENDSPSRQLARYVKDVAENSATGMRVNIIYRRDRYRRGGDHIPFLQQGYAALRFTEPHENYAHQHQNVRTENGTVFGDLPEFVDFAYTTRVARVNGAALAALARAPAVPSNTRIITTRLTNDTELAWDANPEPDVVGYEIVYRETDEALWTHTLRVGNVTTFTVPGLSKDNYFFGVRAVDRDGYRSPVAFPRPAQ
;
A
#
# COMPACT_ATOMS: atom_id res chain seq x y z
N MET A 1 46.77 -58.88 -38.03
CA MET A 1 47.66 -58.18 -37.08
C MET A 1 46.98 -58.14 -35.71
N LYS A 2 47.73 -58.52 -34.66
CA LYS A 2 47.44 -58.53 -33.21
C LYS A 2 47.19 -57.07 -32.70
N ALA A 3 46.58 -56.73 -31.56
CA ALA A 3 46.13 -57.42 -30.36
C ALA A 3 45.10 -56.56 -29.58
N ARG A 4 44.39 -57.26 -28.67
CA ARG A 4 43.49 -56.79 -27.59
C ARG A 4 44.27 -56.15 -26.42
N VAL A 5 43.58 -55.47 -25.49
CA VAL A 5 43.37 -55.85 -24.07
C VAL A 5 42.80 -54.67 -23.26
N ALA A 6 41.87 -54.97 -22.34
CA ALA A 6 41.17 -54.06 -21.42
C ALA A 6 41.79 -54.08 -19.98
N PRO A 7 41.10 -53.68 -18.89
CA PRO A 7 41.47 -52.59 -17.97
C PRO A 7 42.02 -53.05 -16.60
N CYS A 8 42.42 -52.11 -15.71
CA CYS A 8 42.75 -52.45 -14.32
C CYS A 8 42.49 -51.29 -13.30
N LYS A 9 41.68 -51.57 -12.28
CA LYS A 9 41.68 -50.99 -10.90
C LYS A 9 42.25 -52.08 -9.96
N PRO A 10 42.41 -51.91 -8.64
CA PRO A 10 42.86 -50.79 -7.78
C PRO A 10 44.04 -51.23 -6.84
N ARG A 11 44.59 -50.36 -5.98
CA ARG A 11 45.33 -50.81 -4.78
C ARG A 11 45.35 -49.78 -3.64
N ALA A 12 45.22 -50.29 -2.42
CA ALA A 12 45.24 -49.60 -1.14
C ALA A 12 46.48 -50.01 -0.32
N HIS A 13 46.93 -49.15 0.60
CA HIS A 13 47.70 -49.46 1.82
C HIS A 13 47.43 -48.29 2.81
N ARG A 14 46.79 -48.47 3.99
CA ARG A 14 47.29 -48.91 5.33
C ARG A 14 48.65 -48.28 5.69
N ARG A 15 48.96 -47.79 6.90
CA ARG A 15 48.36 -47.70 8.26
C ARG A 15 49.37 -46.87 9.09
N SER A 16 48.92 -46.09 10.08
CA SER A 16 49.57 -46.07 11.40
C SER A 16 48.59 -45.56 12.46
N ARG A 17 48.51 -46.37 13.52
CA ARG A 17 47.80 -46.22 14.80
C ARG A 17 48.75 -45.56 15.80
N LEU A 18 48.19 -45.00 16.87
CA LEU A 18 48.54 -45.17 18.31
C LEU A 18 47.85 -44.02 19.06
N GLU A 19 47.24 -44.14 20.24
CA GLU A 19 46.66 -45.25 21.01
C GLU A 19 45.85 -44.57 22.15
N CYS A 20 44.87 -45.30 22.68
CA CYS A 20 44.03 -44.92 23.81
C CYS A 20 44.73 -45.16 25.15
N GLN A 21 44.15 -44.62 26.23
CA GLN A 21 43.94 -45.21 27.57
C GLN A 21 43.36 -44.07 28.45
N ASP A 22 42.50 -44.21 29.44
CA ASP A 22 41.62 -45.20 30.12
C ASP A 22 40.85 -44.30 31.14
N GLY A 23 39.69 -44.57 31.71
CA GLY A 23 38.82 -45.73 31.74
C GLY A 23 37.60 -45.45 32.64
N ALA A 24 36.64 -46.38 32.56
CA ALA A 24 35.88 -46.97 33.65
C ALA A 24 34.82 -46.19 34.50
N LEU A 25 33.57 -46.63 34.26
CA LEU A 25 32.59 -47.18 35.25
C LEU A 25 31.48 -46.30 35.87
N ARG A 26 30.25 -46.68 35.45
CA ARG A 26 29.09 -47.16 36.26
C ARG A 26 27.89 -46.25 36.54
N HIS A 27 26.75 -46.89 36.23
CA HIS A 27 25.40 -46.80 36.80
C HIS A 27 24.46 -45.70 36.30
N GLY A 28 23.33 -46.17 35.73
CA GLY A 28 22.23 -45.34 35.27
C GLY A 28 21.13 -45.19 36.31
N ILE A 29 20.10 -44.45 35.90
CA ILE A 29 18.66 -44.65 36.13
C ILE A 29 17.96 -43.57 35.31
N ALA A 30 16.82 -43.93 34.71
CA ALA A 30 15.98 -43.08 33.89
C ALA A 30 15.15 -42.08 34.72
N VAL A 31 14.58 -41.10 34.01
CA VAL A 31 13.18 -40.59 34.09
C VAL A 31 13.04 -39.04 34.13
N THR A 32 12.19 -38.57 33.21
CA THR A 32 11.37 -37.33 33.15
C THR A 32 11.95 -35.97 32.75
N SER A 33 11.46 -35.53 31.57
CA SER A 33 10.86 -34.23 31.23
C SER A 33 11.29 -32.96 31.99
N ARG A 34 11.73 -31.93 31.25
CA ARG A 34 11.00 -30.67 30.99
C ARG A 34 11.90 -29.66 30.26
N ASN A 35 11.29 -28.97 29.29
CA ASN A 35 11.79 -27.80 28.56
C ASN A 35 12.42 -26.73 29.48
N PRO A 36 13.33 -25.90 28.94
CA PRO A 36 13.15 -24.46 29.14
C PRO A 36 13.52 -23.62 27.90
N TRP A 37 12.51 -22.96 27.32
CA TRP A 37 12.72 -21.68 26.61
C TRP A 37 12.31 -20.53 27.53
N ARG A 38 13.28 -19.67 27.79
CA ARG A 38 13.16 -18.38 28.48
C ARG A 38 12.27 -17.43 27.68
N CYS A 39 11.25 -16.89 28.33
CA CYS A 39 10.55 -15.69 27.89
C CYS A 39 11.11 -14.48 28.66
N TYR A 40 11.49 -13.42 27.93
CA TYR A 40 11.76 -12.10 28.50
C TYR A 40 10.42 -11.39 28.77
N GLY A 41 10.16 -11.08 30.04
CA GLY A 41 9.11 -10.15 30.48
C GLY A 41 9.69 -8.76 30.79
N PRO A 42 8.84 -7.71 30.87
CA PRO A 42 9.25 -6.31 30.92
C PRO A 42 9.76 -5.89 32.31
N ARG A 43 10.77 -5.02 32.33
CA ARG A 43 11.33 -4.42 33.56
C ARG A 43 10.33 -3.44 34.19
N ARG A 44 10.03 -3.62 35.47
CA ARG A 44 9.42 -2.61 36.35
C ARG A 44 10.52 -1.81 37.04
N TYR A 45 10.33 -0.49 37.15
CA TYR A 45 11.05 0.39 38.08
C TYR A 45 10.43 0.27 39.49
N PRO A 46 11.21 0.42 40.57
CA PRO A 46 10.67 0.43 41.93
C PRO A 46 10.17 1.83 42.31
N LEU A 47 9.03 1.89 43.01
CA LEU A 47 8.62 3.05 43.79
C LEU A 47 8.58 2.64 45.26
N SER A 48 9.19 3.48 46.09
CA SER A 48 9.25 3.41 47.54
C SER A 48 7.90 3.73 48.20
N GLU A 49 7.70 3.13 49.36
CA GLU A 49 6.55 3.31 50.26
C GLU A 49 6.39 4.76 50.72
N GLU A 50 5.14 5.22 50.88
CA GLU A 50 4.66 5.71 52.17
C GLU A 50 3.13 5.69 52.27
N LYS A 51 2.67 5.51 53.51
CA LYS A 51 1.31 5.16 53.96
C LYS A 51 0.34 6.35 53.84
N THR A 52 -0.97 6.09 53.72
CA THR A 52 -1.99 6.33 54.77
C THR A 52 -3.42 6.01 54.26
N VAL A 53 -4.20 5.44 55.16
CA VAL A 53 -5.60 4.96 55.16
C VAL A 53 -6.58 6.11 54.81
N THR A 54 -7.73 5.94 54.13
CA THR A 54 -9.05 5.61 54.74
C THR A 54 -10.18 5.45 53.70
N ARG A 55 -11.00 4.42 53.98
CA ARG A 55 -12.35 3.98 53.58
C ARG A 55 -13.44 4.94 53.01
N LEU A 56 -14.37 4.27 52.29
CA LEU A 56 -15.82 4.52 52.00
C LEU A 56 -16.10 5.62 50.94
N GLY A 57 -17.08 5.53 50.05
CA GLY A 57 -18.17 4.60 49.76
C GLY A 57 -19.15 5.29 48.79
N VAL A 58 -19.73 4.52 47.86
CA VAL A 58 -21.03 4.65 47.15
C VAL A 58 -21.73 6.02 47.08
N GLY A 59 -22.16 6.42 45.87
CA GLY A 59 -23.49 7.06 45.72
C GLY A 59 -23.67 8.18 44.68
N ALA A 60 -24.37 7.83 43.60
CA ALA A 60 -25.47 8.57 42.95
C ALA A 60 -25.28 9.98 42.35
N ARG A 61 -25.84 10.12 41.13
CA ARG A 61 -26.26 11.38 40.47
C ARG A 61 -27.33 12.11 41.31
N PRO A 62 -27.65 13.39 41.03
CA PRO A 62 -28.66 13.66 40.00
C PRO A 62 -28.45 14.96 39.19
N ALA A 63 -29.34 15.10 38.22
CA ALA A 63 -29.48 16.14 37.22
C ALA A 63 -30.25 17.39 37.71
N SER A 64 -30.55 18.27 36.73
CA SER A 64 -31.33 19.52 36.70
C SER A 64 -30.43 20.74 36.73
N GLY A 65 -30.49 21.66 35.77
CA GLY A 65 -31.65 22.14 35.03
C GLY A 65 -31.89 23.58 35.48
N VAL A 66 -32.06 24.48 34.52
CA VAL A 66 -32.89 25.70 34.53
C VAL A 66 -32.26 26.75 33.61
N ALA A 67 -33.05 27.11 32.60
CA ALA A 67 -32.85 28.16 31.65
C ALA A 67 -33.23 29.53 32.22
N GLN A 68 -32.84 30.56 31.45
CA GLN A 68 -33.37 31.94 31.35
C GLN A 68 -32.35 33.01 31.73
N ALA A 69 -32.35 34.22 31.20
CA ALA A 69 -32.83 34.81 29.94
C ALA A 69 -32.46 36.30 30.07
N VAL A 70 -31.98 36.90 28.98
CA VAL A 70 -32.23 38.32 28.59
C VAL A 70 -31.64 39.43 29.51
N ARG A 71 -30.79 40.28 28.93
CA ARG A 71 -31.12 41.69 28.63
C ARG A 71 -30.02 42.38 27.81
N ARG A 72 -30.42 42.92 26.66
CA ARG A 72 -29.74 44.00 25.96
C ARG A 72 -29.98 45.31 26.71
N VAL A 73 -28.96 46.17 26.78
CA VAL A 73 -29.11 47.62 26.93
C VAL A 73 -28.21 48.28 25.90
N SER A 74 -28.74 49.31 25.24
CA SER A 74 -28.10 50.13 24.21
C SER A 74 -27.95 51.58 24.69
N ARG A 75 -27.08 52.34 23.98
CA ARG A 75 -26.85 53.82 23.95
C ARG A 75 -25.88 54.36 25.01
N ALA A 76 -25.02 55.36 24.76
CA ALA A 76 -24.71 56.19 23.57
C ALA A 76 -23.40 57.00 23.78
N LEU A 77 -22.78 57.40 22.64
CA LEU A 77 -22.09 58.66 22.27
C LEU A 77 -21.16 59.46 23.23
N GLY A 78 -19.99 59.82 22.69
CA GLY A 78 -19.13 60.97 23.06
C GLY A 78 -17.81 60.92 22.26
N ALA A 79 -17.67 61.62 21.13
CA ALA A 79 -17.15 62.98 20.95
C ALA A 79 -15.61 63.07 20.76
N SER A 80 -15.24 63.36 19.50
CA SER A 80 -14.09 64.04 18.88
C SER A 80 -12.80 64.35 19.66
N SER A 81 -11.66 64.13 18.98
CA SER A 81 -10.50 65.02 18.99
C SER A 81 -9.74 64.92 17.65
N LEU A 82 -9.69 66.04 16.93
CA LEU A 82 -8.83 66.27 15.77
C LEU A 82 -7.37 66.45 16.21
N LEU A 83 -6.43 65.90 15.44
CA LEU A 83 -5.03 66.34 15.44
C LEU A 83 -4.55 66.45 13.99
N LEU A 84 -4.23 67.69 13.61
CA LEU A 84 -3.68 68.11 12.32
C LEU A 84 -2.14 68.07 12.41
N VAL A 85 -1.47 67.39 11.48
CA VAL A 85 -0.01 67.49 11.24
C VAL A 85 0.22 67.40 9.71
N PRO A 86 1.16 68.17 9.13
CA PRO A 86 0.98 68.75 7.78
C PRO A 86 1.48 67.87 6.63
N LEU A 87 0.95 68.17 5.44
CA LEU A 87 1.48 67.76 4.14
C LEU A 87 2.92 68.27 3.97
N PHE A 88 3.85 67.34 3.76
CA PHE A 88 5.02 67.56 2.91
C PHE A 88 4.94 66.59 1.73
N ALA A 89 4.71 67.14 0.54
CA ALA A 89 4.98 66.46 -0.72
C ALA A 89 6.48 66.59 -1.02
N HIS A 90 7.14 65.48 -1.35
CA HIS A 90 8.11 65.30 -2.44
C HIS A 90 8.76 63.92 -2.34
N GLY A 91 8.82 63.20 -3.46
CA GLY A 91 9.63 61.99 -3.61
C GLY A 91 8.87 60.82 -4.22
N ALA A 92 8.62 60.88 -5.53
CA ALA A 92 8.24 59.71 -6.32
C ALA A 92 9.38 58.68 -6.26
N GLY A 93 9.14 57.58 -5.57
CA GLY A 93 9.93 56.35 -5.61
C GLY A 93 8.99 55.23 -6.03
N THR A 94 8.99 54.94 -7.33
CA THR A 94 8.45 53.72 -7.91
C THR A 94 9.15 52.52 -7.26
N ASP A 95 8.44 51.62 -6.59
CA ASP A 95 8.79 50.18 -6.44
C ASP A 95 7.86 49.39 -5.48
N ASP A 96 6.55 49.61 -5.50
CA ASP A 96 5.63 48.83 -4.62
C ASP A 96 4.40 48.24 -5.33
N VAL A 97 4.46 48.17 -6.66
CA VAL A 97 3.34 47.69 -7.50
C VAL A 97 3.53 46.28 -8.10
N PRO A 98 4.69 45.57 -8.08
CA PRO A 98 4.72 44.19 -8.60
C PRO A 98 4.11 43.14 -7.65
N ARG A 99 4.11 43.37 -6.33
CA ARG A 99 3.77 42.32 -5.33
C ARG A 99 2.28 42.03 -5.21
N LYS A 100 1.41 43.04 -5.30
CA LYS A 100 -0.05 42.85 -5.26
C LYS A 100 -0.61 42.27 -6.56
N ALA A 101 0.05 42.50 -7.69
CA ALA A 101 -0.34 41.92 -8.97
C ALA A 101 0.04 40.43 -9.07
N ALA A 102 1.19 40.03 -8.53
CA ALA A 102 1.62 38.62 -8.51
C ALA A 102 0.74 37.74 -7.61
N ALA A 103 0.27 38.26 -6.47
CA ALA A 103 -0.67 37.55 -5.61
C ALA A 103 -2.09 37.42 -6.22
N ALA A 104 -2.45 38.28 -7.17
CA ALA A 104 -3.77 38.32 -7.81
C ALA A 104 -3.91 37.43 -9.07
N ALA A 105 -2.81 36.84 -9.55
CA ALA A 105 -2.79 35.99 -10.76
C ALA A 105 -2.61 34.49 -10.47
N LEU A 106 -2.88 34.06 -9.23
CA LEU A 106 -3.00 32.64 -8.90
C LEU A 106 -4.37 32.16 -9.41
N GLU A 107 -4.43 31.68 -10.65
CA GLU A 107 -5.63 31.00 -11.17
C GLU A 107 -6.02 29.88 -10.19
N LYS A 108 -7.12 30.08 -9.47
CA LYS A 108 -7.76 29.04 -8.69
C LYS A 108 -8.37 28.03 -9.66
N ASP A 109 -7.67 26.94 -9.92
CA ASP A 109 -8.30 25.75 -10.50
C ASP A 109 -9.08 25.06 -9.38
N GLU A 110 -10.28 25.59 -9.07
CA GLU A 110 -11.23 24.98 -8.13
C GLU A 110 -11.61 23.60 -8.66
N ARG A 111 -11.12 22.53 -8.02
CA ARG A 111 -11.56 21.12 -7.94
C ARG A 111 -12.62 20.60 -8.93
N ALA A 112 -12.65 21.05 -10.17
CA ALA A 112 -13.43 20.44 -11.22
C ALA A 112 -12.70 19.13 -11.52
N ALA A 113 -13.32 18.02 -11.12
CA ALA A 113 -12.76 16.69 -11.36
C ALA A 113 -12.45 16.58 -12.84
N ARG A 114 -11.15 16.49 -13.18
CA ARG A 114 -10.75 16.38 -14.58
C ARG A 114 -11.39 15.11 -15.15
N PRO A 115 -11.95 15.17 -16.38
CA PRO A 115 -12.56 14.01 -16.98
C PRO A 115 -11.49 12.91 -17.12
N VAL A 116 -11.82 11.70 -16.66
CA VAL A 116 -10.97 10.52 -16.85
C VAL A 116 -10.62 10.39 -18.33
N PRO A 117 -9.35 10.23 -18.74
CA PRO A 117 -8.97 10.10 -20.15
C PRO A 117 -9.80 9.05 -20.90
N HIS A 118 -10.12 9.31 -22.18
CA HIS A 118 -11.03 8.47 -22.96
C HIS A 118 -10.55 7.02 -23.05
N ASP A 119 -9.27 6.82 -23.33
CA ASP A 119 -8.59 5.52 -23.41
C ASP A 119 -8.68 4.73 -22.09
N VAL A 120 -8.54 5.41 -20.95
CA VAL A 120 -8.70 4.83 -19.62
C VAL A 120 -10.17 4.42 -19.42
N ARG A 121 -11.14 5.27 -19.76
CA ARG A 121 -12.57 4.91 -19.64
C ARG A 121 -12.93 3.67 -20.47
N GLU A 122 -12.44 3.58 -21.71
CA GLU A 122 -12.66 2.40 -22.55
C GLU A 122 -12.03 1.14 -21.95
N MET A 123 -10.80 1.23 -21.43
CA MET A 123 -10.15 0.13 -20.71
C MET A 123 -10.99 -0.37 -19.52
N LEU A 124 -11.54 0.54 -18.72
CA LEU A 124 -12.38 0.18 -17.57
C LEU A 124 -13.72 -0.45 -17.97
N ARG A 125 -14.27 -0.07 -19.14
CA ARG A 125 -15.51 -0.65 -19.71
C ARG A 125 -15.30 -2.07 -20.23
N GLU A 126 -14.09 -2.41 -20.66
CA GLU A 126 -13.74 -3.75 -21.09
C GLU A 126 -13.75 -4.77 -19.95
N MET A 127 -13.64 -4.32 -18.69
CA MET A 127 -13.67 -5.21 -17.53
C MET A 127 -15.04 -5.86 -17.36
N ARG A 128 -15.08 -7.19 -17.27
CA ARG A 128 -16.31 -7.98 -17.21
C ARG A 128 -16.45 -8.69 -15.87
N GLU A 129 -17.62 -8.51 -15.27
CA GLU A 129 -18.05 -9.24 -14.07
C GLU A 129 -17.94 -10.76 -14.24
N GLN A 130 -18.32 -11.27 -15.41
CA GLN A 130 -18.22 -12.70 -15.71
C GLN A 130 -16.79 -13.24 -15.64
N ASN A 131 -15.78 -12.44 -16.01
CA ASN A 131 -14.39 -12.88 -15.93
C ASN A 131 -13.93 -12.99 -14.47
N ILE A 132 -14.35 -12.02 -13.65
CA ILE A 132 -14.09 -12.00 -12.21
C ILE A 132 -14.73 -13.23 -11.55
N GLU A 133 -16.03 -13.45 -11.78
CA GLU A 133 -16.75 -14.61 -11.25
C GLU A 133 -16.11 -15.94 -11.68
N ASN A 134 -15.81 -16.10 -12.98
CA ASN A 134 -15.20 -17.32 -13.50
C ASN A 134 -13.85 -17.61 -12.84
N THR A 135 -13.06 -16.57 -12.58
CA THR A 135 -11.76 -16.69 -11.92
C THR A 135 -11.93 -17.15 -10.47
N ILE A 136 -12.84 -16.50 -9.73
CA ILE A 136 -13.12 -16.82 -8.32
C ILE A 136 -13.61 -18.27 -8.20
N ARG A 137 -14.60 -18.67 -8.99
CA ARG A 137 -15.14 -20.03 -8.98
C ARG A 137 -14.07 -21.07 -9.36
N THR A 138 -13.18 -20.75 -10.30
CA THR A 138 -12.09 -21.66 -10.66
C THR A 138 -11.10 -21.82 -9.50
N LEU A 139 -10.69 -20.73 -8.86
CA LEU A 139 -9.79 -20.79 -7.71
C LEU A 139 -10.40 -21.59 -6.55
N VAL A 140 -11.69 -21.39 -6.28
CA VAL A 140 -12.45 -22.15 -5.27
C VAL A 140 -12.51 -23.65 -5.61
N SER A 141 -12.58 -24.00 -6.90
CA SER A 141 -12.71 -25.40 -7.34
C SER A 141 -11.49 -26.28 -7.04
N PHE A 142 -10.33 -25.69 -6.72
CA PHE A 142 -9.15 -26.44 -6.27
C PHE A 142 -9.31 -27.02 -4.84
N GLY A 143 -10.45 -26.79 -4.19
CA GLY A 143 -10.84 -27.32 -2.88
C GLY A 143 -10.15 -26.60 -1.72
N THR A 144 -8.83 -26.54 -1.75
CA THR A 144 -8.01 -25.72 -0.86
C THR A 144 -6.86 -25.14 -1.64
N ARG A 145 -6.39 -23.97 -1.22
CA ARG A 145 -5.14 -23.39 -1.72
C ARG A 145 -4.20 -23.11 -0.55
N ASN A 146 -4.30 -23.88 0.54
CA ASN A 146 -3.34 -23.77 1.64
C ASN A 146 -1.93 -24.03 1.13
N THR A 147 -0.96 -23.21 1.53
CA THR A 147 0.45 -23.33 1.12
C THR A 147 1.06 -24.71 1.40
N LEU A 148 0.56 -25.41 2.43
CA LEU A 148 0.98 -26.76 2.82
C LEU A 148 0.28 -27.87 2.04
N SER A 149 -0.72 -27.54 1.22
CA SER A 149 -1.45 -28.52 0.40
C SER A 149 -0.59 -29.06 -0.75
N VAL A 150 -1.13 -30.06 -1.44
CA VAL A 150 -0.45 -30.78 -2.54
C VAL A 150 0.08 -29.81 -3.61
N GLN A 151 1.30 -30.09 -4.08
CA GLN A 151 2.07 -29.21 -4.99
C GLN A 151 2.07 -29.69 -6.45
N ASP A 152 1.73 -30.96 -6.65
CA ASP A 152 1.87 -31.74 -7.89
C ASP A 152 0.57 -32.43 -8.33
N ASP A 153 -0.55 -32.20 -7.63
CA ASP A 153 -1.88 -32.62 -8.10
C ASP A 153 -2.40 -31.64 -9.17
N PRO A 154 -2.92 -32.12 -10.31
CA PRO A 154 -3.39 -31.26 -11.40
C PRO A 154 -4.74 -30.57 -11.15
N THR A 155 -5.47 -30.97 -10.10
CA THR A 155 -6.87 -30.58 -9.86
C THR A 155 -7.14 -30.05 -8.46
N ARG A 156 -6.27 -30.32 -7.48
CA ARG A 156 -6.43 -29.89 -6.09
C ARG A 156 -5.20 -29.17 -5.58
N GLY A 157 -5.39 -28.27 -4.63
CA GLY A 157 -4.30 -27.68 -3.86
C GLY A 157 -3.64 -26.46 -4.51
N ILE A 158 -2.67 -25.92 -3.78
CA ILE A 158 -1.89 -24.74 -4.16
C ILE A 158 -1.12 -24.95 -5.47
N GLY A 159 -0.67 -26.19 -5.75
CA GLY A 159 0.03 -26.55 -6.99
C GLY A 159 -0.83 -26.36 -8.23
N ALA A 160 -2.03 -26.95 -8.24
CA ALA A 160 -2.99 -26.81 -9.32
C ALA A 160 -3.36 -25.33 -9.57
N ALA A 161 -3.59 -24.57 -8.49
CA ALA A 161 -3.91 -23.15 -8.57
C ALA A 161 -2.76 -22.33 -9.20
N ARG A 162 -1.51 -22.56 -8.77
CA ARG A 162 -0.32 -21.93 -9.34
C ARG A 162 -0.20 -22.18 -10.83
N ASP A 163 -0.33 -23.44 -11.25
CA ASP A 163 -0.13 -23.83 -12.65
C ASP A 163 -1.24 -23.27 -13.54
N TRP A 164 -2.48 -23.25 -13.04
CA TRP A 164 -3.59 -22.59 -13.71
C TRP A 164 -3.36 -21.07 -13.86
N LEU A 165 -2.92 -20.40 -12.80
CA LEU A 165 -2.61 -18.96 -12.82
C LEU A 165 -1.49 -18.65 -13.82
N LYS A 166 -0.43 -19.46 -13.84
CA LYS A 166 0.67 -19.33 -14.81
C LYS A 166 0.15 -19.43 -16.24
N ALA A 167 -0.66 -20.43 -16.54
CA ALA A 167 -1.26 -20.60 -17.85
C ALA A 167 -2.18 -19.43 -18.25
N ARG A 168 -2.93 -18.85 -17.30
CA ARG A 168 -3.77 -17.66 -17.55
C ARG A 168 -2.93 -16.44 -17.88
N PHE A 169 -1.88 -16.16 -17.11
CA PHE A 169 -0.97 -15.07 -17.41
C PHE A 169 -0.24 -15.29 -18.74
N ASP A 170 0.19 -16.52 -19.08
CA ASP A 170 0.81 -16.81 -20.37
C ASP A 170 -0.13 -16.52 -21.54
N ALA A 171 -1.40 -16.90 -21.43
CA ALA A 171 -2.42 -16.62 -22.44
C ALA A 171 -2.68 -15.11 -22.62
N ILE A 172 -2.56 -14.33 -21.54
CA ILE A 172 -2.63 -12.87 -21.59
C ILE A 172 -1.35 -12.30 -22.23
N ALA A 173 -0.17 -12.79 -21.81
CA ALA A 173 1.12 -12.34 -22.30
C ALA A 173 1.28 -12.58 -23.81
N ALA A 174 0.72 -13.67 -24.35
CA ALA A 174 0.69 -13.94 -25.79
C ALA A 174 -0.01 -12.84 -26.62
N LYS A 175 -0.89 -12.03 -25.99
CA LYS A 175 -1.60 -10.91 -26.64
C LYS A 175 -0.89 -9.57 -26.47
N SER A 176 0.22 -9.52 -25.72
CA SER A 176 0.93 -8.27 -25.39
C SER A 176 1.90 -7.76 -26.47
N GLY A 177 1.97 -8.44 -27.62
CA GLY A 177 2.99 -8.15 -28.63
C GLY A 177 4.43 -8.41 -28.14
N GLY A 178 4.60 -9.31 -27.17
CA GLY A 178 5.91 -9.66 -26.60
C GLY A 178 6.41 -8.72 -25.49
N ARG A 179 5.60 -7.76 -25.04
CA ARG A 179 5.97 -6.84 -23.95
C ARG A 179 5.79 -7.44 -22.56
N MET A 180 5.00 -8.51 -22.44
CA MET A 180 4.71 -9.15 -21.17
C MET A 180 5.45 -10.48 -21.02
N THR A 181 6.15 -10.66 -19.90
CA THR A 181 6.77 -11.93 -19.50
C THR A 181 6.07 -12.50 -18.28
N VAL A 182 6.16 -13.81 -18.09
CA VAL A 182 5.56 -14.50 -16.94
C VAL A 182 6.55 -15.50 -16.37
N GLU A 183 6.80 -15.41 -15.07
CA GLU A 183 7.73 -16.29 -14.34
C GLU A 183 7.10 -16.85 -13.06
N LEU A 184 7.61 -18.00 -12.64
CA LEU A 184 7.37 -18.54 -11.31
C LEU A 184 8.54 -18.15 -10.42
N GLN A 185 8.27 -17.42 -9.34
CA GLN A 185 9.26 -17.04 -8.35
C GLN A 185 9.14 -17.99 -7.15
N SER A 186 9.96 -19.04 -7.13
CA SER A 186 9.89 -20.12 -6.15
C SER A 186 11.09 -20.14 -5.18
N TYR A 187 10.82 -20.48 -3.92
CA TYR A 187 11.85 -20.82 -2.94
C TYR A 187 11.31 -21.81 -1.89
N VAL A 188 12.19 -22.44 -1.12
CA VAL A 188 11.80 -23.30 0.01
C VAL A 188 11.83 -22.48 1.29
N GLN A 189 10.67 -22.27 1.90
CA GLN A 189 10.54 -21.66 3.22
C GLN A 189 10.91 -22.71 4.29
N PRO A 190 11.92 -22.44 5.14
CA PRO A 190 12.22 -23.33 6.27
C PRO A 190 11.09 -23.34 7.30
N PRO A 191 11.05 -24.36 8.17
CA PRO A 191 10.06 -24.45 9.24
C PRO A 191 9.99 -23.17 10.09
N ALA A 192 8.77 -22.75 10.37
CA ALA A 192 8.44 -21.53 11.10
C ALA A 192 7.04 -21.64 11.72
N SER A 193 6.58 -20.56 12.37
CA SER A 193 5.18 -20.48 12.80
C SER A 193 4.26 -20.68 11.59
N ARG A 194 3.26 -21.57 11.72
CA ARG A 194 2.32 -21.97 10.63
C ARG A 194 2.94 -22.68 9.41
N ILE A 195 4.25 -22.96 9.43
CA ILE A 195 4.94 -23.80 8.43
C ILE A 195 5.72 -24.89 9.19
N PRO A 196 5.10 -26.04 9.52
CA PRO A 196 5.75 -27.05 10.37
C PRO A 196 6.87 -27.82 9.67
N VAL A 197 6.89 -27.83 8.33
CA VAL A 197 7.85 -28.56 7.49
C VAL A 197 8.38 -27.63 6.38
N PRO A 198 9.58 -27.90 5.82
CA PRO A 198 10.06 -27.13 4.67
C PRO A 198 9.02 -27.14 3.55
N THR A 199 8.63 -25.97 3.08
CA THR A 199 7.50 -25.81 2.15
C THR A 199 7.89 -24.93 0.97
N VAL A 200 7.52 -25.34 -0.24
CA VAL A 200 7.77 -24.55 -1.44
C VAL A 200 6.75 -23.41 -1.51
N ILE A 201 7.24 -22.17 -1.53
CA ILE A 201 6.45 -20.97 -1.77
C ILE A 201 6.71 -20.54 -3.21
N THR A 202 5.66 -20.26 -3.98
CA THR A 202 5.80 -19.80 -5.37
C THR A 202 4.87 -18.64 -5.66
N ASN A 203 5.41 -17.50 -6.04
CA ASN A 203 4.60 -16.43 -6.62
C ASN A 203 4.47 -16.67 -8.14
N VAL A 204 3.34 -16.28 -8.72
CA VAL A 204 3.18 -16.16 -10.18
C VAL A 204 3.29 -14.68 -10.53
N VAL A 205 4.34 -14.31 -11.28
CA VAL A 205 4.70 -12.92 -11.54
C VAL A 205 4.63 -12.66 -13.04
N ALA A 206 3.80 -11.70 -13.44
CA ALA A 206 3.68 -11.30 -14.83
C ALA A 206 4.06 -9.82 -14.99
N THR A 207 5.09 -9.56 -15.80
CA THR A 207 5.69 -8.22 -15.95
C THR A 207 5.39 -7.68 -17.34
N LEU A 208 4.58 -6.62 -17.42
CA LEU A 208 4.33 -5.84 -18.63
C LEU A 208 5.35 -4.70 -18.71
N LYS A 209 6.31 -4.81 -19.64
CA LYS A 209 7.38 -3.84 -19.81
C LYS A 209 6.84 -2.49 -20.33
N GLY A 210 7.29 -1.40 -19.69
CA GLY A 210 7.02 -0.03 -20.14
C GLY A 210 7.69 0.31 -21.48
N SER A 211 7.11 1.25 -22.23
CA SER A 211 7.57 1.65 -23.56
C SER A 211 8.54 2.84 -23.57
N GLN A 212 8.53 3.68 -22.54
CA GLN A 212 9.41 4.86 -22.46
C GLN A 212 10.73 4.51 -21.79
N ARG A 213 11.86 4.83 -22.43
CA ARG A 213 13.20 4.43 -21.97
C ARG A 213 13.55 4.99 -20.59
N GLU A 214 13.10 6.21 -20.31
CA GLU A 214 13.33 6.93 -19.06
C GLU A 214 12.47 6.36 -17.92
N SER A 215 11.35 5.73 -18.26
CA SER A 215 10.32 5.29 -17.29
C SER A 215 10.22 3.77 -17.19
N GLU A 216 10.80 2.98 -18.11
CA GLU A 216 10.69 1.50 -18.12
C GLU A 216 11.27 0.85 -16.86
N GLY A 217 12.21 1.51 -16.17
CA GLY A 217 12.79 1.07 -14.90
C GLY A 217 11.94 1.38 -13.67
N ARG A 218 10.93 2.26 -13.79
CA ARG A 218 9.94 2.56 -12.74
C ARG A 218 8.85 1.50 -12.77
N VAL A 219 8.60 0.87 -11.64
CA VAL A 219 7.75 -0.32 -11.52
C VAL A 219 6.54 -0.04 -10.64
N TYR A 220 5.36 -0.44 -11.13
CA TYR A 220 4.11 -0.47 -10.39
C TYR A 220 3.66 -1.90 -10.16
N VAL A 221 3.49 -2.31 -8.90
CA VAL A 221 3.10 -3.67 -8.53
C VAL A 221 1.63 -3.69 -8.13
N VAL A 222 0.88 -4.69 -8.59
CA VAL A 222 -0.47 -5.00 -8.10
C VAL A 222 -0.58 -6.50 -7.79
N SER A 223 -1.12 -6.83 -6.62
CA SER A 223 -1.26 -8.21 -6.17
C SER A 223 -2.60 -8.52 -5.51
N GLY A 224 -2.87 -9.82 -5.44
CA GLY A 224 -3.75 -10.51 -4.49
C GLY A 224 -3.11 -11.85 -4.14
N HIS A 225 -3.41 -12.42 -2.97
CA HIS A 225 -2.84 -13.70 -2.59
C HIS A 225 -3.74 -14.85 -3.06
N TYR A 226 -3.13 -15.91 -3.58
CA TYR A 226 -3.90 -17.03 -4.12
C TYR A 226 -3.99 -18.21 -3.16
N ASP A 227 -3.25 -18.20 -2.04
CA ASP A 227 -3.46 -19.17 -0.98
C ASP A 227 -4.75 -18.91 -0.20
N SER A 228 -5.22 -19.95 0.50
CA SER A 228 -6.39 -19.88 1.38
C SER A 228 -6.19 -20.80 2.58
N MET A 229 -6.93 -20.60 3.66
CA MET A 229 -6.88 -21.49 4.82
C MET A 229 -8.24 -21.73 5.47
N CYS A 230 -8.34 -22.88 6.13
CA CYS A 230 -9.39 -23.18 7.11
C CYS A 230 -9.08 -22.49 8.45
N THR A 231 -9.87 -22.75 9.49
CA THR A 231 -9.63 -22.16 10.82
C THR A 231 -8.28 -22.56 11.42
N ASP A 232 -7.83 -23.79 11.17
CA ASP A 232 -6.46 -24.19 11.48
C ASP A 232 -5.54 -23.84 10.29
N PRO A 233 -4.58 -22.91 10.46
CA PRO A 233 -3.68 -22.50 9.38
C PRO A 233 -2.78 -23.62 8.87
N VAL A 234 -2.58 -24.69 9.65
CA VAL A 234 -1.74 -25.84 9.25
C VAL A 234 -2.52 -27.04 8.72
N ASP A 235 -3.86 -26.97 8.67
CA ASP A 235 -4.66 -28.00 8.01
C ASP A 235 -4.59 -27.84 6.49
N ALA A 236 -3.68 -28.61 5.89
CA ALA A 236 -3.43 -28.66 4.46
C ALA A 236 -4.51 -29.39 3.64
N THR A 237 -5.44 -30.07 4.31
CA THR A 237 -6.39 -31.01 3.69
C THR A 237 -7.82 -30.51 3.69
N CYS A 238 -8.19 -29.70 4.67
CA CYS A 238 -9.51 -29.09 4.79
C CYS A 238 -9.86 -28.25 3.55
N ASP A 239 -11.11 -28.37 3.08
CA ASP A 239 -11.62 -27.53 2.01
C ASP A 239 -11.71 -26.07 2.49
N ALA A 240 -10.90 -25.22 1.88
CA ALA A 240 -10.78 -23.80 2.15
C ALA A 240 -11.11 -23.03 0.86
N PRO A 241 -12.40 -22.79 0.57
CA PRO A 241 -12.86 -22.16 -0.66
C PRO A 241 -12.15 -20.82 -0.96
N GLY A 242 -12.02 -19.94 0.03
CA GLY A 242 -11.30 -18.66 -0.10
C GLY A 242 -11.80 -17.81 -1.26
N ALA A 243 -13.12 -17.70 -1.45
CA ALA A 243 -13.72 -16.99 -2.58
C ALA A 243 -13.49 -15.47 -2.51
N ASN A 244 -13.63 -14.88 -1.32
CA ASN A 244 -13.37 -13.47 -1.06
C ASN A 244 -11.91 -13.25 -0.63
N ASP A 245 -11.37 -14.14 0.19
CA ASP A 245 -10.07 -14.13 0.84
C ASP A 245 -9.17 -15.28 0.28
N ASP A 246 -8.40 -15.06 -0.78
CA ASP A 246 -8.37 -13.85 -1.62
C ASP A 246 -8.47 -14.13 -3.12
N ALA A 247 -9.34 -15.09 -3.50
CA ALA A 247 -9.65 -15.27 -4.92
C ALA A 247 -10.24 -13.99 -5.55
N SER A 248 -10.87 -13.10 -4.76
CA SER A 248 -11.38 -11.81 -5.23
C SER A 248 -10.28 -10.85 -5.66
N GLY A 249 -9.20 -10.71 -4.88
CA GLY A 249 -8.02 -9.92 -5.23
C GLY A 249 -7.30 -10.48 -6.45
N VAL A 250 -7.08 -11.79 -6.50
CA VAL A 250 -6.45 -12.46 -7.66
C VAL A 250 -7.28 -12.28 -8.94
N ALA A 251 -8.61 -12.35 -8.84
CA ALA A 251 -9.49 -12.09 -9.98
C ALA A 251 -9.35 -10.66 -10.51
N ALA A 252 -9.26 -9.66 -9.64
CA ALA A 252 -8.99 -8.28 -10.04
C ALA A 252 -7.63 -8.16 -10.75
N VAL A 253 -6.58 -8.79 -10.22
CA VAL A 253 -5.23 -8.79 -10.85
C VAL A 253 -5.25 -9.40 -12.25
N LEU A 254 -5.90 -10.55 -12.44
CA LEU A 254 -6.01 -11.21 -13.74
C LEU A 254 -6.79 -10.37 -14.75
N GLU A 255 -7.90 -9.75 -14.32
CA GLU A 255 -8.69 -8.89 -15.21
C GLU A 255 -7.95 -7.60 -15.58
N LEU A 256 -7.21 -7.01 -14.64
CA LEU A 256 -6.29 -5.89 -14.90
C LEU A 256 -5.24 -6.28 -15.93
N ALA A 257 -4.54 -7.40 -15.72
CA ALA A 257 -3.55 -7.90 -16.67
C ALA A 257 -4.17 -8.08 -18.07
N ARG A 258 -5.37 -8.66 -18.15
CA ARG A 258 -6.07 -8.90 -19.42
C ARG A 258 -6.35 -7.61 -20.19
N VAL A 259 -6.85 -6.56 -19.54
CA VAL A 259 -7.17 -5.29 -20.21
C VAL A 259 -5.92 -4.43 -20.44
N MET A 260 -4.88 -4.55 -19.61
CA MET A 260 -3.69 -3.71 -19.73
C MET A 260 -2.63 -4.29 -20.69
N ALA A 261 -2.56 -5.61 -20.86
CA ALA A 261 -1.52 -6.24 -21.68
C ALA A 261 -1.49 -5.77 -23.15
N THR A 262 -2.63 -5.35 -23.71
CA THR A 262 -2.75 -4.88 -25.10
C THR A 262 -2.60 -3.36 -25.25
N ARG A 263 -2.17 -2.67 -24.19
CA ARG A 263 -2.07 -1.21 -24.13
C ARG A 263 -0.63 -0.77 -23.84
N ASP A 264 -0.31 0.43 -24.30
CA ASP A 264 1.00 1.04 -24.04
C ASP A 264 0.95 1.90 -22.78
N PHE A 265 2.02 1.77 -22.00
CA PHE A 265 2.28 2.46 -20.73
C PHE A 265 3.77 2.79 -20.69
N ASP A 266 4.11 3.95 -20.17
CA ASP A 266 5.50 4.43 -20.16
C ASP A 266 6.34 3.67 -19.13
N ALA A 267 5.75 3.39 -17.96
CA ALA A 267 6.37 2.63 -16.89
C ALA A 267 5.97 1.14 -16.90
N THR A 268 6.79 0.31 -16.24
CA THR A 268 6.57 -1.13 -16.13
C THR A 268 5.51 -1.46 -15.08
N ILE A 269 4.63 -2.41 -15.39
CA ILE A 269 3.58 -2.89 -14.49
C ILE A 269 3.81 -4.37 -14.19
N VAL A 270 3.76 -4.75 -12.92
CA VAL A 270 3.89 -6.14 -12.46
C VAL A 270 2.58 -6.58 -11.84
N PHE A 271 1.98 -7.61 -12.42
CA PHE A 271 0.78 -8.29 -11.92
C PHE A 271 1.22 -9.55 -11.18
N MET A 272 0.81 -9.71 -9.92
CA MET A 272 1.26 -10.83 -9.09
C MET A 272 0.10 -11.57 -8.44
N ALA A 273 0.17 -12.89 -8.48
CA ALA A 273 -0.53 -13.75 -7.52
C ALA A 273 0.51 -14.27 -6.53
N VAL A 274 0.40 -13.89 -5.26
CA VAL A 274 1.37 -14.25 -4.22
C VAL A 274 0.90 -15.42 -3.38
N ALA A 275 1.84 -16.23 -2.86
CA ALA A 275 1.55 -17.36 -2.00
C ALA A 275 2.03 -17.13 -0.57
N GLY A 276 1.41 -17.81 0.39
CA GLY A 276 1.85 -17.85 1.78
C GLY A 276 1.56 -16.56 2.54
N GLU A 277 0.55 -15.79 2.14
CA GLU A 277 0.02 -14.68 2.94
C GLU A 277 -0.42 -15.23 4.31
N GLU A 278 -1.20 -16.30 4.27
CA GLU A 278 -1.94 -16.85 5.41
C GLU A 278 -1.02 -17.46 6.48
N GLN A 279 0.15 -17.94 6.03
CA GLN A 279 1.16 -18.52 6.88
C GLN A 279 2.19 -17.49 7.37
N GLY A 280 2.20 -16.27 6.83
CA GLY A 280 3.08 -15.20 7.33
C GLY A 280 3.68 -14.28 6.27
N LEU A 281 2.93 -13.95 5.20
CA LEU A 281 3.36 -13.02 4.13
C LEU A 281 4.62 -13.49 3.38
N TYR A 282 4.80 -14.81 3.23
CA TYR A 282 6.06 -15.37 2.75
C TYR A 282 6.38 -15.00 1.30
N GLY A 283 5.40 -15.08 0.40
CA GLY A 283 5.56 -14.75 -1.01
C GLY A 283 5.89 -13.27 -1.23
N SER A 284 5.10 -12.36 -0.64
CA SER A 284 5.33 -10.92 -0.75
C SER A 284 6.63 -10.47 -0.06
N THR A 285 6.97 -11.06 1.10
CA THR A 285 8.25 -10.82 1.77
C THR A 285 9.44 -11.21 0.90
N TYR A 286 9.38 -12.39 0.29
CA TYR A 286 10.43 -12.83 -0.63
C TYR A 286 10.56 -11.85 -1.81
N HIS A 287 9.45 -11.50 -2.47
CA HIS A 287 9.49 -10.59 -3.61
C HIS A 287 10.05 -9.20 -3.24
N ALA A 288 9.54 -8.57 -2.19
CA ALA A 288 9.97 -7.24 -1.77
C ALA A 288 11.46 -7.22 -1.39
N THR A 289 11.94 -8.26 -0.69
CA THR A 289 13.35 -8.38 -0.30
C THR A 289 14.26 -8.55 -1.52
N GLN A 290 13.88 -9.42 -2.48
CA GLN A 290 14.64 -9.59 -3.72
C GLN A 290 14.64 -8.32 -4.57
N ALA A 291 13.51 -7.62 -4.65
CA ALA A 291 13.41 -6.35 -5.36
C ALA A 291 14.33 -5.28 -4.76
N LYS A 292 14.36 -5.17 -3.42
CA LYS A 292 15.25 -4.25 -2.71
C LYS A 292 16.71 -4.58 -2.94
N ALA A 293 17.08 -5.86 -2.81
CA ALA A 293 18.45 -6.33 -3.03
C ALA A 293 18.94 -6.07 -4.47
N ALA A 294 18.04 -6.17 -5.45
CA ALA A 294 18.31 -5.86 -6.85
C ALA A 294 18.21 -4.37 -7.20
N GLY A 295 17.97 -3.48 -6.23
CA GLY A 295 17.84 -2.04 -6.46
C GLY A 295 16.64 -1.64 -7.32
N ARG A 296 15.57 -2.45 -7.37
CA ARG A 296 14.40 -2.17 -8.20
C ARG A 296 13.65 -0.94 -7.69
N ASN A 297 13.31 -0.05 -8.62
CA ASN A 297 12.50 1.15 -8.36
C ASN A 297 11.00 0.81 -8.39
N ILE A 298 10.49 0.22 -7.30
CA ILE A 298 9.05 0.02 -7.12
C ILE A 298 8.46 1.33 -6.60
N ALA A 299 7.82 2.10 -7.48
CA ALA A 299 7.27 3.41 -7.16
C ALA A 299 5.93 3.32 -6.42
N ALA A 300 5.16 2.26 -6.65
CA ALA A 300 3.98 1.94 -5.85
C ALA A 300 3.67 0.44 -5.88
N MET A 301 3.06 -0.03 -4.81
CA MET A 301 2.48 -1.37 -4.70
C MET A 301 1.04 -1.30 -4.20
N PHE A 302 0.14 -2.01 -4.88
CA PHE A 302 -1.25 -2.19 -4.47
C PHE A 302 -1.48 -3.65 -4.09
N THR A 303 -1.96 -3.92 -2.88
CA THR A 303 -2.55 -5.21 -2.55
C THR A 303 -4.07 -5.11 -2.52
N ASN A 304 -4.76 -6.03 -3.18
CA ASN A 304 -6.19 -6.23 -3.10
C ASN A 304 -6.42 -7.45 -2.23
N ASP A 305 -6.92 -7.25 -1.02
CA ASP A 305 -7.06 -8.36 -0.07
C ASP A 305 -8.33 -8.13 0.76
N ILE A 306 -9.23 -9.08 0.51
CA ILE A 306 -10.67 -9.12 0.76
C ILE A 306 -11.38 -7.93 0.11
N ILE A 307 -11.63 -8.02 -1.20
CA ILE A 307 -12.30 -6.98 -2.01
C ILE A 307 -13.62 -7.44 -2.64
N GLY A 308 -14.19 -8.53 -2.14
CA GLY A 308 -15.26 -9.27 -2.80
C GLY A 308 -16.67 -8.99 -2.29
N SER A 309 -16.88 -8.39 -1.12
CA SER A 309 -18.23 -8.17 -0.58
C SER A 309 -18.56 -6.70 -0.36
N SER A 310 -19.77 -6.31 -0.74
CA SER A 310 -20.37 -5.03 -0.33
C SER A 310 -21.21 -5.15 0.95
N ARG A 311 -21.37 -6.36 1.49
CA ARG A 311 -22.32 -6.70 2.55
C ARG A 311 -21.61 -7.04 3.86
N ALA A 312 -22.01 -6.36 4.93
CA ALA A 312 -21.53 -6.57 6.28
C ALA A 312 -22.20 -7.80 6.95
N ASP A 313 -21.69 -8.18 8.12
CA ASP A 313 -22.24 -9.22 8.99
C ASP A 313 -23.65 -8.90 9.52
N ASP A 314 -23.94 -7.63 9.81
CA ASP A 314 -25.26 -7.13 10.21
C ASP A 314 -26.28 -7.04 9.04
N GLY A 315 -25.83 -7.37 7.82
CA GLY A 315 -26.63 -7.36 6.60
C GLY A 315 -26.71 -6.00 5.90
N SER A 316 -26.12 -4.94 6.46
CA SER A 316 -25.99 -3.64 5.79
C SER A 316 -25.12 -3.75 4.53
N ARG A 317 -25.30 -2.81 3.59
CA ARG A 317 -24.61 -2.82 2.28
C ARG A 317 -24.01 -1.47 1.94
N ASP A 318 -22.74 -1.47 1.51
CA ASP A 318 -22.05 -0.33 0.92
C ASP A 318 -21.39 -0.75 -0.42
N PRO A 319 -22.17 -0.79 -1.52
CA PRO A 319 -21.68 -1.28 -2.81
C PRO A 319 -20.84 -0.27 -3.60
N PHE A 320 -20.59 0.91 -3.03
CA PHE A 320 -19.95 2.03 -3.74
C PHE A 320 -18.73 2.58 -3.01
N THR A 321 -18.21 1.91 -1.97
CA THR A 321 -17.04 2.38 -1.24
C THR A 321 -16.00 1.28 -1.12
N VAL A 322 -14.75 1.60 -1.46
CA VAL A 322 -13.59 0.77 -1.15
C VAL A 322 -12.72 1.47 -0.12
N ARG A 323 -12.21 0.72 0.87
CA ARG A 323 -11.24 1.24 1.84
C ARG A 323 -9.83 1.12 1.28
N VAL A 324 -9.04 2.16 1.44
CA VAL A 324 -7.62 2.20 1.04
C VAL A 324 -6.78 2.52 2.26
N PHE A 325 -6.13 1.52 2.84
CA PHE A 325 -5.21 1.69 3.95
C PHE A 325 -3.88 2.20 3.45
N ALA A 326 -3.38 3.23 4.12
CA ALA A 326 -2.10 3.84 3.81
C ALA A 326 -1.35 4.17 5.10
N GLU A 327 -0.08 3.82 5.14
CA GLU A 327 0.79 4.10 6.28
C GLU A 327 1.07 5.61 6.39
N GLY A 328 0.97 6.18 7.60
CA GLY A 328 1.29 7.58 7.87
C GLY A 328 2.78 7.81 8.10
N VAL A 329 3.36 7.18 9.12
CA VAL A 329 4.80 7.25 9.42
C VAL A 329 5.49 6.05 8.77
N PRO A 330 6.49 6.24 7.87
CA PRO A 330 7.11 5.13 7.16
C PRO A 330 7.77 4.12 8.11
N THR A 331 7.45 2.83 7.97
CA THR A 331 8.06 1.75 8.79
C THR A 331 9.59 1.69 8.61
N ALA A 332 10.09 2.03 7.42
CA ALA A 332 11.51 1.96 7.07
C ALA A 332 12.27 3.30 7.27
N GLU A 333 11.69 4.30 7.96
CA GLU A 333 12.36 5.59 8.14
C GLU A 333 13.64 5.47 9.00
N THR A 334 14.69 6.19 8.61
CA THR A 334 15.91 6.34 9.42
C THR A 334 15.67 7.28 10.61
N PRO A 335 16.49 7.22 11.68
CA PRO A 335 16.38 8.18 12.78
C PRO A 335 16.49 9.65 12.35
N ALA A 336 17.30 9.93 11.33
CA ALA A 336 17.44 11.27 10.75
C ALA A 336 16.14 11.72 10.05
N GLU A 337 15.54 10.85 9.24
CA GLU A 337 14.24 11.12 8.60
C GLU A 337 13.13 11.30 9.64
N ALA A 338 13.14 10.50 10.71
CA ALA A 338 12.20 10.64 11.81
C ALA A 338 12.35 11.98 12.55
N ASN A 339 13.59 12.47 12.74
CA ASN A 339 13.86 13.79 13.31
C ASN A 339 13.31 14.90 12.40
N THR A 340 13.58 14.83 11.10
CA THR A 340 13.07 15.80 10.12
C THR A 340 11.55 15.80 10.09
N ARG A 341 10.91 14.63 10.07
CA ARG A 341 9.45 14.51 10.11
C ARG A 341 8.86 15.22 11.34
N ARG A 342 9.43 14.98 12.52
CA ARG A 342 8.99 15.62 13.78
C ARG A 342 9.16 17.14 13.76
N SER A 343 10.19 17.67 13.09
CA SER A 343 10.39 19.11 13.00
C SER A 343 9.43 19.80 12.02
N VAL A 344 8.90 19.09 11.03
CA VAL A 344 8.04 19.67 9.97
C VAL A 344 6.57 19.28 10.06
N GLY A 345 6.19 18.36 10.96
CA GLY A 345 4.80 17.87 11.06
C GLY A 345 4.37 16.93 9.91
N GLY A 346 5.30 16.16 9.34
CA GLY A 346 5.07 15.33 8.14
C GLY A 346 4.38 13.98 8.38
N GLU A 347 3.77 13.73 9.54
CA GLU A 347 3.18 12.43 9.92
C GLU A 347 2.10 11.94 8.95
N ASN A 348 1.44 12.85 8.24
CA ASN A 348 0.36 12.55 7.31
C ASN A 348 0.77 12.66 5.83
N ASP A 349 2.07 12.76 5.54
CA ASP A 349 2.57 13.06 4.18
C ASP A 349 3.65 12.09 3.67
N SER A 350 3.68 10.87 4.20
CA SER A 350 4.49 9.79 3.63
C SER A 350 4.21 9.52 2.15
N PRO A 351 5.13 8.85 1.45
CA PRO A 351 4.89 8.37 0.09
C PRO A 351 3.57 7.58 -0.07
N SER A 352 3.24 6.70 0.88
CA SER A 352 1.98 5.94 0.86
C SER A 352 0.74 6.84 1.02
N ARG A 353 0.82 7.95 1.78
CA ARG A 353 -0.25 8.93 1.86
C ARG A 353 -0.45 9.69 0.57
N GLN A 354 0.64 10.11 -0.08
CA GLN A 354 0.55 10.78 -1.38
C GLN A 354 -0.02 9.84 -2.44
N LEU A 355 0.38 8.56 -2.39
CA LEU A 355 -0.17 7.51 -3.26
C LEU A 355 -1.67 7.31 -3.03
N ALA A 356 -2.15 7.26 -1.78
CA ALA A 356 -3.58 7.13 -1.50
C ALA A 356 -4.40 8.34 -1.97
N ARG A 357 -3.87 9.55 -1.78
CA ARG A 357 -4.48 10.79 -2.31
C ARG A 357 -4.54 10.75 -3.83
N TYR A 358 -3.49 10.25 -4.47
CA TYR A 358 -3.44 10.08 -5.92
C TYR A 358 -4.53 9.12 -6.40
N VAL A 359 -4.65 7.93 -5.78
CA VAL A 359 -5.73 6.97 -6.10
C VAL A 359 -7.10 7.64 -5.98
N LYS A 360 -7.34 8.38 -4.89
CA LYS A 360 -8.61 9.08 -4.70
C LYS A 360 -8.86 10.12 -5.81
N ASP A 361 -7.87 10.91 -6.18
CA ASP A 361 -7.97 11.95 -7.22
C ASP A 361 -8.34 11.37 -8.60
N VAL A 362 -7.70 10.26 -8.99
CA VAL A 362 -7.86 9.72 -10.35
C VAL A 362 -8.93 8.63 -10.47
N ALA A 363 -9.37 8.04 -9.35
CA ALA A 363 -10.28 6.89 -9.37
C ALA A 363 -11.63 7.11 -8.68
N GLU A 364 -11.85 8.19 -7.93
CA GLU A 364 -13.18 8.54 -7.39
C GLU A 364 -14.00 9.33 -8.42
N ASN A 365 -14.66 8.63 -9.34
CA ASN A 365 -15.42 9.25 -10.43
C ASN A 365 -16.47 8.29 -11.02
N SER A 366 -17.22 8.76 -12.01
CA SER A 366 -18.29 7.99 -12.65
C SER A 366 -17.81 6.79 -13.49
N ALA A 367 -16.55 6.76 -13.92
CA ALA A 367 -16.01 5.64 -14.70
C ALA A 367 -15.76 4.40 -13.82
N THR A 368 -15.40 4.60 -12.56
CA THR A 368 -15.28 3.53 -11.57
C THR A 368 -16.60 3.27 -10.85
N GLY A 369 -17.41 4.33 -10.66
CA GLY A 369 -18.65 4.28 -9.88
C GLY A 369 -18.39 4.03 -8.39
N MET A 370 -17.21 4.43 -7.89
CA MET A 370 -16.75 4.14 -6.54
C MET A 370 -16.26 5.39 -5.82
N ARG A 371 -16.52 5.42 -4.51
CA ARG A 371 -15.87 6.27 -3.53
C ARG A 371 -14.62 5.57 -3.00
N VAL A 372 -13.52 6.31 -2.95
CA VAL A 372 -12.25 5.87 -2.36
C VAL A 372 -12.16 6.45 -0.95
N ASN A 373 -12.33 5.58 0.05
CA ASN A 373 -12.20 5.95 1.45
C ASN A 373 -10.77 5.69 1.94
N ILE A 374 -9.98 6.75 2.07
CA ILE A 374 -8.62 6.65 2.59
C ILE A 374 -8.68 6.39 4.09
N ILE A 375 -8.15 5.25 4.53
CA ILE A 375 -8.01 4.92 5.93
C ILE A 375 -6.64 5.38 6.41
N TYR A 376 -6.64 6.24 7.43
CA TYR A 376 -5.44 6.86 7.98
C TYR A 376 -4.59 5.94 8.86
N ARG A 377 -4.34 4.70 8.40
CA ARG A 377 -3.65 3.63 9.12
C ARG A 377 -2.98 2.66 8.15
N ARG A 378 -1.92 1.98 8.63
CA ARG A 378 -1.24 0.92 7.86
C ARG A 378 -2.16 -0.27 7.57
N ASP A 379 -2.99 -0.67 8.54
CA ASP A 379 -3.98 -1.75 8.40
C ASP A 379 -5.06 -1.64 9.50
N ARG A 380 -5.98 -2.59 9.48
CA ARG A 380 -6.95 -2.95 10.52
C ARG A 380 -6.24 -3.44 11.78
N TYR A 381 -6.94 -3.40 12.92
CA TYR A 381 -6.36 -3.85 14.19
C TYR A 381 -6.00 -5.34 14.15
N ARG A 382 -4.78 -5.68 14.62
CA ARG A 382 -4.24 -7.05 14.72
C ARG A 382 -4.14 -7.81 13.39
N ARG A 383 -4.20 -7.11 12.26
CA ARG A 383 -4.17 -7.68 10.91
C ARG A 383 -2.95 -7.16 10.14
N GLY A 384 -2.68 -7.81 9.02
CA GLY A 384 -1.68 -7.42 8.05
C GLY A 384 -2.15 -7.76 6.64
N GLY A 385 -1.22 -7.67 5.70
CA GLY A 385 -1.37 -8.10 4.31
C GLY A 385 -0.09 -7.84 3.52
N ASP A 386 -0.12 -8.20 2.25
CA ASP A 386 1.07 -8.18 1.38
C ASP A 386 1.68 -6.81 1.11
N HIS A 387 1.03 -5.70 1.46
CA HIS A 387 1.63 -4.36 1.40
C HIS A 387 2.68 -4.15 2.50
N ILE A 388 2.59 -4.85 3.64
CA ILE A 388 3.49 -4.64 4.78
C ILE A 388 4.96 -4.94 4.42
N PRO A 389 5.29 -6.07 3.76
CA PRO A 389 6.67 -6.33 3.39
C PRO A 389 7.25 -5.29 2.43
N PHE A 390 6.44 -4.70 1.55
CA PHE A 390 6.89 -3.59 0.69
C PHE A 390 7.18 -2.32 1.50
N LEU A 391 6.30 -1.95 2.45
CA LEU A 391 6.53 -0.84 3.37
C LEU A 391 7.82 -1.04 4.19
N GLN A 392 8.07 -2.26 4.65
CA GLN A 392 9.29 -2.61 5.41
C GLN A 392 10.58 -2.48 4.56
N GLN A 393 10.49 -2.62 3.24
CA GLN A 393 11.60 -2.37 2.31
C GLN A 393 11.71 -0.89 1.86
N GLY A 394 10.81 -0.03 2.35
CA GLY A 394 10.76 1.40 2.08
C GLY A 394 10.01 1.78 0.80
N TYR A 395 9.24 0.86 0.21
CA TYR A 395 8.38 1.16 -0.93
C TYR A 395 7.04 1.75 -0.47
N ALA A 396 6.46 2.65 -1.28
CA ALA A 396 5.10 3.11 -1.05
C ALA A 396 4.10 1.98 -1.38
N ALA A 397 3.19 1.68 -0.47
CA ALA A 397 2.23 0.60 -0.66
C ALA A 397 0.86 0.91 -0.05
N LEU A 398 -0.19 0.37 -0.68
CA LEU A 398 -1.59 0.51 -0.29
C LEU A 398 -2.26 -0.85 -0.19
N ARG A 399 -3.24 -0.95 0.72
CA ARG A 399 -4.18 -2.08 0.78
C ARG A 399 -5.59 -1.64 0.45
N PHE A 400 -6.19 -2.30 -0.54
CA PHE A 400 -7.61 -2.19 -0.89
C PHE A 400 -8.37 -3.29 -0.17
N THR A 401 -9.46 -2.92 0.51
CA THR A 401 -10.32 -3.86 1.24
C THR A 401 -11.77 -3.39 1.18
N GLU A 402 -12.69 -4.35 1.18
CA GLU A 402 -14.13 -4.14 1.33
C GLU A 402 -14.50 -3.25 2.52
N PRO A 403 -15.64 -2.54 2.50
CA PRO A 403 -15.98 -1.55 3.52
C PRO A 403 -16.24 -2.18 4.89
N HIS A 404 -16.89 -3.35 4.91
CA HIS A 404 -17.24 -4.10 6.10
C HIS A 404 -17.01 -5.57 5.85
N GLU A 405 -16.27 -6.19 6.76
CA GLU A 405 -15.92 -7.61 6.65
C GLU A 405 -16.92 -8.47 7.41
N ASN A 406 -17.21 -9.64 6.86
CA ASN A 406 -18.01 -10.65 7.54
C ASN A 406 -17.13 -11.80 8.03
N TYR A 407 -16.92 -11.84 9.35
CA TYR A 407 -16.07 -12.84 10.01
C TYR A 407 -16.64 -14.26 10.01
N ALA A 408 -17.91 -14.46 9.66
CA ALA A 408 -18.46 -15.80 9.44
C ALA A 408 -17.89 -16.46 8.17
N HIS A 409 -17.33 -15.67 7.24
CA HIS A 409 -16.85 -16.17 5.97
C HIS A 409 -15.33 -16.33 5.95
N GLN A 410 -14.58 -15.49 6.67
CA GLN A 410 -13.11 -15.51 6.62
C GLN A 410 -12.47 -16.57 7.52
N HIS A 411 -11.57 -17.38 6.97
CA HIS A 411 -10.81 -18.42 7.69
C HIS A 411 -11.70 -19.37 8.51
N GLN A 412 -12.90 -19.64 7.99
CA GLN A 412 -13.86 -20.52 8.64
C GLN A 412 -13.95 -21.85 7.88
N ASN A 413 -14.02 -22.93 8.64
CA ASN A 413 -14.41 -24.22 8.08
C ASN A 413 -15.85 -24.12 7.55
N VAL A 414 -16.09 -24.68 6.37
CA VAL A 414 -17.43 -24.72 5.77
C VAL A 414 -18.36 -25.54 6.65
N ARG A 415 -19.39 -24.88 7.20
CA ARG A 415 -20.42 -25.51 8.03
C ARG A 415 -21.66 -24.64 8.09
N THR A 416 -22.77 -25.21 8.53
CA THR A 416 -23.94 -24.42 8.95
C THR A 416 -24.17 -24.64 10.43
N GLU A 417 -24.29 -23.55 11.19
CA GLU A 417 -24.47 -23.58 12.64
C GLU A 417 -25.49 -22.52 13.05
N ASN A 418 -26.57 -22.92 13.72
CA ASN A 418 -27.65 -22.04 14.17
C ASN A 418 -28.24 -21.15 13.06
N GLY A 419 -28.31 -21.67 11.83
CA GLY A 419 -28.82 -20.95 10.65
C GLY A 419 -27.81 -20.03 9.96
N THR A 420 -26.61 -19.86 10.53
CA THR A 420 -25.50 -19.13 9.90
C THR A 420 -24.65 -20.09 9.09
N VAL A 421 -24.43 -19.75 7.81
CA VAL A 421 -23.49 -20.46 6.94
C VAL A 421 -22.10 -19.85 7.12
N PHE A 422 -21.15 -20.69 7.51
CA PHE A 422 -19.75 -20.34 7.68
C PHE A 422 -18.92 -20.83 6.51
N GLY A 423 -17.80 -20.15 6.27
CA GLY A 423 -16.87 -20.43 5.18
C GLY A 423 -16.97 -19.40 4.06
N ASP A 424 -15.86 -19.26 3.34
CA ASP A 424 -15.68 -18.20 2.33
C ASP A 424 -16.15 -18.64 0.94
N LEU A 425 -17.48 -18.74 0.78
CA LEU A 425 -18.09 -19.33 -0.41
C LEU A 425 -18.41 -18.29 -1.51
N PRO A 426 -18.44 -18.68 -2.79
CA PRO A 426 -18.75 -17.77 -3.90
C PRO A 426 -20.08 -17.02 -3.79
N GLU A 427 -21.10 -17.59 -3.14
CA GLU A 427 -22.40 -16.93 -2.93
C GLU A 427 -22.32 -15.69 -2.03
N PHE A 428 -21.24 -15.51 -1.27
CA PHE A 428 -21.02 -14.33 -0.43
C PHE A 428 -20.22 -13.24 -1.14
N VAL A 429 -19.80 -13.49 -2.39
CA VAL A 429 -19.09 -12.50 -3.21
C VAL A 429 -20.08 -11.70 -4.05
N ASP A 430 -19.96 -10.38 -4.00
CA ASP A 430 -20.64 -9.42 -4.88
C ASP A 430 -19.73 -9.14 -6.09
N PHE A 431 -19.84 -9.95 -7.15
CA PHE A 431 -18.97 -9.85 -8.33
C PHE A 431 -19.03 -8.48 -9.02
N ALA A 432 -20.18 -7.82 -9.00
CA ALA A 432 -20.35 -6.47 -9.54
C ALA A 432 -19.55 -5.45 -8.72
N TYR A 433 -19.57 -5.55 -7.39
CA TYR A 433 -18.74 -4.76 -6.49
C TYR A 433 -17.24 -5.03 -6.73
N THR A 434 -16.81 -6.29 -6.77
CA THR A 434 -15.41 -6.67 -7.05
C THR A 434 -14.92 -6.08 -8.37
N THR A 435 -15.76 -6.10 -9.41
CA THR A 435 -15.47 -5.48 -10.71
C THR A 435 -15.25 -3.97 -10.61
N ARG A 436 -16.04 -3.27 -9.78
CA ARG A 436 -15.86 -1.83 -9.56
C ARG A 436 -14.57 -1.53 -8.77
N VAL A 437 -14.19 -2.38 -7.81
CA VAL A 437 -12.88 -2.28 -7.13
C VAL A 437 -11.72 -2.50 -8.11
N ALA A 438 -11.84 -3.48 -9.01
CA ALA A 438 -10.87 -3.68 -10.10
C ALA A 438 -10.76 -2.43 -11.00
N ARG A 439 -11.88 -1.73 -11.27
CA ARG A 439 -11.85 -0.46 -12.01
C ARG A 439 -11.12 0.66 -11.25
N VAL A 440 -11.25 0.73 -9.93
CA VAL A 440 -10.47 1.69 -9.11
C VAL A 440 -8.97 1.43 -9.26
N ASN A 441 -8.55 0.17 -9.14
CA ASN A 441 -7.15 -0.22 -9.37
C ASN A 441 -6.71 0.13 -10.79
N GLY A 442 -7.53 -0.19 -11.80
CA GLY A 442 -7.22 0.06 -13.21
C GLY A 442 -7.07 1.55 -13.54
N ALA A 443 -7.93 2.39 -12.99
CA ALA A 443 -7.85 3.84 -13.16
C ALA A 443 -6.54 4.39 -12.57
N ALA A 444 -6.22 3.97 -11.35
CA ALA A 444 -5.00 4.40 -10.66
C ALA A 444 -3.73 3.89 -11.32
N LEU A 445 -3.65 2.61 -11.67
CA LEU A 445 -2.49 2.01 -12.33
C LEU A 445 -2.27 2.61 -13.72
N ALA A 446 -3.32 2.79 -14.51
CA ALA A 446 -3.19 3.38 -15.84
C ALA A 446 -2.72 4.84 -15.78
N ALA A 447 -3.21 5.62 -14.80
CA ALA A 447 -2.74 6.98 -14.58
C ALA A 447 -1.28 7.01 -14.10
N LEU A 448 -0.91 6.18 -13.11
CA LEU A 448 0.45 6.09 -12.60
C LEU A 448 1.47 5.66 -13.66
N ALA A 449 1.11 4.67 -14.48
CA ALA A 449 2.02 4.09 -15.46
C ALA A 449 2.23 4.96 -16.70
N ARG A 450 1.40 6.00 -16.89
CA ARG A 450 1.59 7.06 -17.90
C ARG A 450 2.11 8.36 -17.33
N ALA A 451 1.89 8.58 -16.04
CA ALA A 451 2.36 9.78 -15.39
C ALA A 451 3.90 9.88 -15.39
N PRO A 452 4.42 11.12 -15.44
CA PRO A 452 5.84 11.36 -15.25
C PRO A 452 6.27 10.96 -13.83
N ALA A 453 7.58 10.72 -13.65
CA ALA A 453 8.14 10.45 -12.34
C ALA A 453 7.86 11.58 -11.34
N VAL A 454 7.71 11.19 -10.07
CA VAL A 454 7.58 12.14 -8.96
C VAL A 454 8.85 13.01 -8.91
N PRO A 455 8.73 14.35 -8.80
CA PRO A 455 9.89 15.23 -8.69
C PRO A 455 10.84 14.81 -7.58
N SER A 456 12.10 14.54 -7.94
CA SER A 456 13.12 14.13 -6.99
C SER A 456 13.68 15.32 -6.22
N ASN A 457 14.17 15.06 -5.01
CA ASN A 457 14.89 16.05 -4.21
C ASN A 457 14.09 17.35 -3.99
N THR A 458 12.78 17.19 -3.82
CA THR A 458 11.87 18.30 -3.57
C THR A 458 12.16 18.88 -2.19
N ARG A 459 12.39 20.19 -2.13
CA ARG A 459 12.88 20.93 -0.98
C ARG A 459 12.05 22.17 -0.73
N ILE A 460 11.92 22.51 0.54
CA ILE A 460 11.43 23.81 0.99
C ILE A 460 12.60 24.58 1.59
N ILE A 461 12.86 25.79 1.10
CA ILE A 461 14.03 26.58 1.49
C ILE A 461 13.74 27.30 2.81
N THR A 462 14.57 27.05 3.82
CA THR A 462 14.38 27.54 5.20
C THR A 462 15.41 28.58 5.64
N THR A 463 16.39 28.92 4.80
CA THR A 463 17.40 29.96 5.10
C THR A 463 16.82 31.37 5.21
N ARG A 464 15.68 31.64 4.55
CA ARG A 464 15.00 32.95 4.61
C ARG A 464 13.74 32.86 5.47
N LEU A 465 13.66 33.75 6.47
CA LEU A 465 12.48 33.94 7.32
C LEU A 465 11.55 34.97 6.67
N THR A 466 10.64 34.48 5.84
CA THR A 466 9.66 35.28 5.08
C THR A 466 8.30 34.60 5.11
N ASN A 467 7.22 35.37 4.88
CA ASN A 467 5.89 34.81 4.64
C ASN A 467 5.70 34.27 3.22
N ASP A 468 6.72 34.35 2.38
CA ASP A 468 6.79 33.67 1.10
C ASP A 468 7.41 32.28 1.29
N THR A 469 6.96 31.31 0.49
CA THR A 469 7.50 29.95 0.49
C THR A 469 8.28 29.69 -0.78
N GLU A 470 9.58 29.42 -0.64
CA GLU A 470 10.44 29.02 -1.76
C GLU A 470 10.60 27.50 -1.78
N LEU A 471 10.38 26.92 -2.96
CA LEU A 471 10.51 25.50 -3.23
C LEU A 471 11.55 25.28 -4.33
N ALA A 472 12.28 24.18 -4.24
CA ALA A 472 13.24 23.74 -5.24
C ALA A 472 13.18 22.23 -5.43
N TRP A 473 13.34 21.74 -6.65
CA TRP A 473 13.34 20.30 -6.99
C TRP A 473 14.28 20.04 -8.15
N ASP A 474 14.63 18.78 -8.37
CA ASP A 474 15.46 18.41 -9.51
C ASP A 474 14.58 18.24 -10.76
N ALA A 475 15.12 18.59 -11.94
CA ALA A 475 14.42 18.44 -13.21
C ALA A 475 14.08 16.96 -13.47
N ASN A 476 12.90 16.71 -14.04
CA ASN A 476 12.48 15.38 -14.44
C ASN A 476 13.12 15.07 -15.81
N PRO A 477 13.83 13.93 -15.96
CA PRO A 477 14.53 13.60 -17.21
C PRO A 477 13.58 13.10 -18.31
N GLU A 478 12.32 12.81 -18.01
CA GLU A 478 11.36 12.29 -18.98
C GLU A 478 11.05 13.34 -20.06
N PRO A 479 11.09 12.96 -21.36
CA PRO A 479 11.10 13.89 -22.48
C PRO A 479 9.76 14.59 -22.74
N ASP A 480 8.69 14.10 -22.12
CA ASP A 480 7.31 14.53 -22.31
C ASP A 480 6.78 15.39 -21.17
N VAL A 481 7.60 15.69 -20.16
CA VAL A 481 7.29 16.63 -19.09
C VAL A 481 7.22 18.05 -19.63
N VAL A 482 6.05 18.68 -19.48
CA VAL A 482 5.79 20.06 -19.93
C VAL A 482 5.83 21.08 -18.80
N GLY A 483 5.84 20.62 -17.55
CA GLY A 483 6.05 21.49 -16.39
C GLY A 483 5.64 20.87 -15.07
N TYR A 484 5.48 21.74 -14.07
CA TYR A 484 5.18 21.35 -12.70
C TYR A 484 3.96 22.08 -12.15
N GLU A 485 3.34 21.45 -11.17
CA GLU A 485 2.30 22.02 -10.32
C GLU A 485 2.77 22.02 -8.87
N ILE A 486 2.60 23.14 -8.18
CA ILE A 486 2.69 23.21 -6.72
C ILE A 486 1.30 22.98 -6.16
N VAL A 487 1.17 22.03 -5.25
CA VAL A 487 -0.06 21.81 -4.47
C VAL A 487 0.15 22.32 -3.06
N TYR A 488 -0.89 22.86 -2.45
CA TYR A 488 -0.85 23.27 -1.05
C TYR A 488 -2.18 23.07 -0.35
N ARG A 489 -2.13 23.00 0.98
CA ARG A 489 -3.28 22.80 1.87
C ARG A 489 -2.97 23.35 3.27
N GLU A 490 -4.01 23.71 4.01
CA GLU A 490 -3.90 23.99 5.45
C GLU A 490 -3.40 22.74 6.19
N THR A 491 -2.80 22.92 7.37
CA THR A 491 -2.15 21.83 8.11
C THR A 491 -3.11 20.79 8.70
N ASP A 492 -4.39 21.13 8.85
CA ASP A 492 -5.47 20.26 9.35
C ASP A 492 -6.27 19.58 8.24
N GLU A 493 -6.12 20.02 6.99
CA GLU A 493 -6.76 19.40 5.84
C GLU A 493 -6.17 18.03 5.57
N ALA A 494 -6.97 17.11 5.01
CA ALA A 494 -6.56 15.74 4.75
C ALA A 494 -6.11 15.51 3.30
N LEU A 495 -6.59 16.34 2.38
CA LEU A 495 -6.33 16.30 0.94
C LEU A 495 -5.68 17.61 0.49
N TRP A 496 -5.05 17.59 -0.69
CA TRP A 496 -4.60 18.81 -1.36
C TRP A 496 -5.82 19.61 -1.82
N THR A 497 -5.92 20.87 -1.40
CA THR A 497 -7.08 21.73 -1.66
C THR A 497 -6.82 22.77 -2.75
N HIS A 498 -5.54 23.10 -3.00
CA HIS A 498 -5.14 24.09 -3.99
C HIS A 498 -4.04 23.56 -4.91
N THR A 499 -3.97 24.13 -6.11
CA THR A 499 -2.98 23.80 -7.14
C THR A 499 -2.57 25.09 -7.86
N LEU A 500 -1.27 25.25 -8.11
CA LEU A 500 -0.66 26.35 -8.85
C LEU A 500 0.19 25.76 -9.98
N ARG A 501 -0.10 26.12 -11.23
CA ARG A 501 0.77 25.77 -12.36
C ARG A 501 1.95 26.74 -12.39
N VAL A 502 3.16 26.20 -12.45
CA VAL A 502 4.39 27.01 -12.40
C VAL A 502 5.25 26.89 -13.67
N GLY A 503 4.77 26.15 -14.67
CA GLY A 503 5.50 25.90 -15.91
C GLY A 503 6.70 24.96 -15.69
N ASN A 504 7.60 24.91 -16.67
CA ASN A 504 8.79 24.08 -16.62
C ASN A 504 9.95 24.81 -15.92
N VAL A 505 9.85 24.90 -14.59
CA VAL A 505 10.85 25.48 -13.70
C VAL A 505 11.28 24.45 -12.67
N THR A 506 12.43 24.65 -12.03
CA THR A 506 12.93 23.80 -10.92
C THR A 506 12.97 24.51 -9.58
N THR A 507 12.66 25.81 -9.57
CA THR A 507 12.50 26.63 -8.37
C THR A 507 11.31 27.55 -8.55
N PHE A 508 10.61 27.83 -7.44
CA PHE A 508 9.50 28.77 -7.45
C PHE A 508 9.25 29.34 -6.06
N THR A 509 8.94 30.63 -5.99
CA THR A 509 8.54 31.31 -4.75
C THR A 509 7.05 31.58 -4.79
N VAL A 510 6.31 30.97 -3.87
CA VAL A 510 4.88 31.20 -3.66
C VAL A 510 4.70 32.46 -2.80
N PRO A 511 4.21 33.57 -3.35
CA PRO A 511 4.13 34.84 -2.61
C PRO A 511 3.00 34.81 -1.59
N GLY A 512 3.27 35.30 -0.38
CA GLY A 512 2.28 35.50 0.68
C GLY A 512 1.71 34.25 1.34
N LEU A 513 2.22 33.05 1.02
CA LEU A 513 1.84 31.80 1.68
C LEU A 513 3.02 31.25 2.49
N SER A 514 2.89 31.32 3.83
CA SER A 514 3.94 30.86 4.75
C SER A 514 3.93 29.33 4.90
N LYS A 515 5.13 28.74 4.82
CA LYS A 515 5.43 27.33 5.12
C LYS A 515 5.08 26.90 6.55
N ASP A 516 4.88 27.86 7.45
CA ASP A 516 4.46 27.58 8.82
C ASP A 516 2.95 27.33 8.94
N ASN A 517 2.17 27.85 7.99
CA ASN A 517 0.69 27.76 8.00
C ASN A 517 0.17 26.69 7.03
N TYR A 518 0.94 26.36 6.00
CA TYR A 518 0.53 25.49 4.91
C TYR A 518 1.52 24.34 4.69
N PHE A 519 0.98 23.19 4.31
CA PHE A 519 1.77 22.18 3.63
C PHE A 519 1.85 22.45 2.14
N PHE A 520 3.00 22.15 1.55
CA PHE A 520 3.27 22.27 0.13
C PHE A 520 3.71 20.93 -0.45
N GLY A 521 3.56 20.77 -1.75
CA GLY A 521 4.05 19.64 -2.50
C GLY A 521 4.25 20.01 -3.97
N VAL A 522 5.05 19.23 -4.68
CA VAL A 522 5.31 19.44 -6.11
C VAL A 522 4.96 18.17 -6.87
N ARG A 523 4.32 18.31 -8.03
CA ARG A 523 4.10 17.19 -8.96
C ARG A 523 4.47 17.58 -10.39
N ALA A 524 4.96 16.63 -11.15
CA ALA A 524 5.25 16.81 -12.57
C ALA A 524 3.97 16.61 -13.41
N VAL A 525 3.91 17.28 -14.56
CA VAL A 525 2.82 17.18 -15.53
C VAL A 525 3.42 16.92 -16.92
N ASP A 526 2.89 15.93 -17.63
CA ASP A 526 3.28 15.63 -19.01
C ASP A 526 2.39 16.33 -20.04
N ARG A 527 2.74 16.19 -21.32
CA ARG A 527 2.02 16.75 -22.48
C ARG A 527 0.59 16.23 -22.62
N ASP A 528 0.29 15.03 -22.13
CA ASP A 528 -1.03 14.40 -22.18
C ASP A 528 -1.89 14.77 -20.96
N GLY A 529 -1.30 15.50 -20.02
CA GLY A 529 -1.94 16.02 -18.82
C GLY A 529 -1.97 15.05 -17.65
N TYR A 530 -1.26 13.91 -17.72
CA TYR A 530 -1.06 13.06 -16.54
C TYR A 530 -0.14 13.76 -15.55
N ARG A 531 -0.36 13.44 -14.28
CA ARG A 531 0.32 14.04 -13.15
C ARG A 531 1.01 12.95 -12.37
N SER A 532 2.21 13.21 -11.89
CA SER A 532 2.84 12.34 -10.89
C SER A 532 2.06 12.40 -9.56
N PRO A 533 2.23 11.40 -8.67
CA PRO A 533 2.00 11.62 -7.25
C PRO A 533 2.78 12.84 -6.74
N VAL A 534 2.32 13.40 -5.63
CA VAL A 534 2.92 14.60 -5.04
C VAL A 534 4.21 14.23 -4.31
N ALA A 535 5.28 14.96 -4.60
CA ALA A 535 6.50 14.97 -3.81
C ALA A 535 6.32 15.92 -2.62
N PHE A 536 6.37 15.39 -1.40
CA PHE A 536 6.37 16.22 -0.19
C PHE A 536 7.80 16.74 0.08
N PRO A 537 7.99 18.07 0.24
CA PRO A 537 9.30 18.67 0.36
C PRO A 537 9.98 18.31 1.68
N ARG A 538 11.32 18.20 1.65
CA ARG A 538 12.15 18.19 2.85
C ARG A 538 12.70 19.60 3.10
N PRO A 539 12.92 20.02 4.36
CA PRO A 539 13.65 21.25 4.65
C PRO A 539 15.06 21.21 4.06
N ALA A 540 15.46 22.30 3.42
CA ALA A 540 16.83 22.54 2.99
C ALA A 540 17.25 23.95 3.40
N GLN A 541 18.49 24.07 3.84
CA GLN A 541 19.12 25.36 4.09
C GLN A 541 19.59 25.97 2.77
#